data_AF-A0A950RPA3-F1
#
_entry.id   AF-A0A950RPA3-F1
#
_cell.length_a   1.000
_cell.length_b   1.000
_cell.length_c   1.000
_cell.angle_alpha   90.00
_cell.angle_beta   90.00
_cell.angle_gamma   90.00
#
_symmetry.space_group_name_H-M   'P 1'
#
loop_
_entity.id
_entity.type
_entity.pdbx_description
1 polymer ?
#
loop_
_entity_poly.entity_id
_entity_poly.type
_entity_poly.pdbx_seq_one_letter_code
_entity_poly.pdbx_strand_id
1 'polypeptide(L)'
;MLAGDEIRALRIVQSSPDHDLAVQPNGIDLSIDAVWRFAAAGRLGRTNDERVLPARDELAFDAAGWLDLPAATYGVRYGELVSLPNDCGGLCFPRSSLLR
;
A
#
# COMPACT_ATOMS: atom_id res chain seq x y z
N MET A 1 3.08 20.62 -1.65
CA MET A 1 2.55 19.33 -1.16
C MET A 1 1.09 19.59 -0.85
N LEU A 2 0.19 18.76 -1.36
CA LEU A 2 -1.25 18.95 -1.13
C LEU A 2 -1.62 18.60 0.32
N ALA A 3 -2.55 19.34 0.90
CA ALA A 3 -3.17 18.98 2.15
C ALA A 3 -4.08 17.75 1.97
N GLY A 4 -4.31 16.99 3.03
CA GLY A 4 -5.13 15.78 2.94
C GLY A 4 -6.55 16.04 2.43
N ASP A 5 -7.15 17.17 2.82
CA ASP A 5 -8.47 17.58 2.33
C ASP A 5 -8.47 17.90 0.83
N GLU A 6 -7.40 18.48 0.30
CA GLU A 6 -7.24 18.74 -1.14
C GLU A 6 -7.12 17.42 -1.91
N ILE A 7 -6.33 16.46 -1.39
CA ILE A 7 -6.17 15.13 -1.98
C ILE A 7 -7.52 14.40 -2.05
N ARG A 8 -8.32 14.49 -0.97
CA ARG A 8 -9.68 13.93 -0.90
C ARG A 8 -10.62 14.61 -1.88
N ALA A 9 -10.63 15.94 -1.93
CA ALA A 9 -11.51 16.72 -2.81
C ALA A 9 -11.23 16.44 -4.30
N LEU A 10 -9.95 16.31 -4.66
CA LEU A 10 -9.50 15.93 -6.01
C LEU A 10 -9.69 14.43 -6.31
N ARG A 11 -10.16 13.64 -5.33
CA ARG A 11 -10.37 12.19 -5.42
C ARG A 11 -9.13 11.42 -5.88
N ILE A 12 -7.94 11.90 -5.52
CA ILE A 12 -6.66 11.25 -5.83
C ILE A 12 -6.52 9.94 -5.05
N VAL A 13 -7.00 9.93 -3.80
CA VAL A 13 -7.09 8.74 -2.96
C VAL A 13 -8.56 8.55 -2.57
N GLN A 14 -9.05 7.32 -2.69
CA GLN A 14 -10.45 6.99 -2.46
C GLN A 14 -10.53 5.78 -1.53
N SER A 15 -11.38 5.84 -0.52
CA SER A 15 -11.59 4.72 0.40
C SER A 15 -12.55 3.69 -0.19
N SER A 16 -12.52 2.49 0.39
CA SER A 16 -13.56 1.49 0.19
C SER A 16 -14.87 1.94 0.86
N PRO A 17 -16.03 1.37 0.48
CA PRO A 17 -17.31 1.69 1.12
C PRO A 17 -17.34 1.43 2.64
N ASP A 18 -16.49 0.52 3.12
CA ASP A 18 -16.49 0.04 4.49
C ASP A 18 -15.53 0.83 5.41
N HIS A 19 -14.77 1.79 4.87
CA HIS A 19 -13.78 2.57 5.63
C HIS A 19 -13.76 4.04 5.20
N ASP A 20 -13.66 4.96 6.16
CA ASP A 20 -13.42 6.40 5.88
C ASP A 20 -11.93 6.71 5.63
N LEU A 21 -11.63 7.72 4.82
CA LEU A 21 -10.24 8.16 4.61
C LEU A 21 -9.64 8.79 5.87
N ALA A 22 -8.45 8.31 6.25
CA ALA A 22 -7.67 8.88 7.34
C ALA A 22 -6.89 10.12 6.88
N VAL A 23 -7.57 11.27 6.85
CA VAL A 23 -7.01 12.55 6.40
C VAL A 23 -5.99 13.08 7.42
N GLN A 24 -4.79 13.42 6.93
CA GLN A 24 -3.72 14.08 7.69
C GLN A 24 -3.48 15.51 7.16
N PRO A 25 -2.79 16.39 7.92
CA PRO A 25 -2.55 17.76 7.49
C PRO A 25 -1.91 17.88 6.09
N ASN A 26 -1.00 16.96 5.75
CA ASN A 26 -0.25 16.98 4.49
C ASN A 26 -0.30 15.63 3.74
N GLY A 27 -1.39 14.87 3.89
CA GLY A 27 -1.47 13.55 3.29
C GLY A 27 -2.70 12.77 3.71
N ILE A 28 -2.71 11.49 3.34
CA ILE A 28 -3.73 10.53 3.75
C ILE A 28 -2.98 9.28 4.22
N ASP A 29 -3.33 8.79 5.41
CA ASP A 29 -2.86 7.48 5.88
C ASP A 29 -3.57 6.37 5.09
N LEU A 30 -2.80 5.41 4.61
CA LEU A 30 -3.30 4.26 3.86
C LEU A 30 -3.51 3.06 4.78
N SER A 31 -4.60 2.33 4.57
CA SER A 31 -4.91 1.07 5.26
C SER A 31 -4.33 -0.12 4.52
N ILE A 32 -4.06 -1.23 5.22
CA ILE A 32 -3.65 -2.49 4.60
C ILE A 32 -4.90 -3.29 4.23
N ASP A 33 -4.93 -3.80 3.00
CA ASP A 33 -5.96 -4.72 2.52
C ASP A 33 -5.44 -6.15 2.42
N ALA A 34 -4.23 -6.35 1.90
CA ALA A 34 -3.62 -7.67 1.80
C ALA A 34 -2.13 -7.65 2.08
N VAL A 35 -1.62 -8.77 2.62
CA VAL A 35 -0.20 -8.99 2.92
C VAL A 35 0.23 -10.32 2.32
N TRP A 36 1.40 -10.36 1.69
CA TRP A 36 1.97 -11.58 1.12
C TRP A 36 3.37 -11.86 1.67
N ARG A 37 3.68 -13.15 1.83
CA ARG A 37 5.06 -13.65 1.94
C ARG A 37 5.58 -14.01 0.55
N PHE A 38 6.85 -13.72 0.28
CA PHE A 38 7.50 -14.18 -0.95
C PHE A 38 7.94 -15.64 -0.81
N ALA A 39 7.46 -16.51 -1.70
CA ALA A 39 7.77 -17.94 -1.72
C ALA A 39 9.01 -18.26 -2.59
N ALA A 40 9.42 -17.32 -3.45
CA ALA A 40 10.57 -17.47 -4.33
C ALA A 40 11.19 -16.10 -4.67
N ALA A 41 12.40 -16.13 -5.22
CA ALA A 41 13.02 -14.94 -5.81
C ALA A 41 12.29 -14.51 -7.10
N GLY A 42 12.26 -13.20 -7.33
CA GLY A 42 11.87 -12.62 -8.62
C GLY A 42 13.09 -12.29 -9.47
N ARG A 43 12.85 -11.80 -10.69
CA ARG A 43 13.89 -11.29 -11.58
C ARG A 43 13.47 -9.98 -12.23
N LEU A 44 14.36 -9.00 -12.21
CA LEU A 44 14.25 -7.77 -12.99
C LEU A 44 15.32 -7.82 -14.09
N GLY A 45 14.92 -7.57 -15.33
CA GLY A 45 15.81 -7.51 -16.49
C GLY A 45 15.88 -6.11 -17.07
N ARG A 46 16.54 -5.97 -18.22
CA ARG A 46 16.60 -4.69 -18.96
C ARG A 46 15.29 -4.38 -19.66
N THR A 47 14.54 -5.41 -20.02
CA THR A 47 13.25 -5.33 -20.71
C THR A 47 12.13 -5.89 -19.84
N ASN A 48 10.89 -5.53 -20.15
CA ASN A 48 9.73 -6.05 -19.43
C ASN A 48 9.54 -7.56 -19.62
N ASP A 49 9.96 -8.12 -20.75
CA ASP A 49 9.80 -9.55 -21.04
C ASP A 49 10.74 -10.44 -20.22
N GLU A 50 11.85 -9.87 -19.72
CA GLU A 50 12.78 -10.55 -18.82
C GLU A 50 12.30 -10.59 -17.37
N ARG A 51 11.29 -9.77 -17.02
CA ARG A 51 10.76 -9.62 -15.67
C ARG A 51 9.96 -10.84 -15.26
N VAL A 52 10.34 -11.42 -14.13
CA VAL A 52 9.62 -12.51 -13.47
C VAL A 52 9.20 -12.04 -12.10
N LEU A 53 7.89 -11.96 -11.86
CA LEU A 53 7.37 -11.65 -10.53
C LEU A 53 7.61 -12.85 -9.60
N PRO A 54 8.01 -12.61 -8.34
CA PRO A 54 8.16 -13.67 -7.37
C PRO A 54 6.82 -14.33 -7.08
N ALA A 55 6.81 -15.65 -6.93
CA ALA A 55 5.67 -16.37 -6.35
C ALA A 55 5.43 -15.84 -4.93
N ARG A 56 4.17 -15.70 -4.55
CA ARG A 56 3.77 -15.11 -3.28
C ARG A 56 2.55 -15.81 -2.71
N ASP A 57 2.55 -15.99 -1.40
CA ASP A 57 1.47 -16.59 -0.65
C ASP A 57 0.79 -15.52 0.19
N GLU A 58 -0.53 -15.39 0.05
CA GLU A 58 -1.31 -14.41 0.80
C GLU A 58 -1.48 -14.88 2.24
N LEU A 59 -1.25 -13.98 3.18
CA LEU A 59 -1.37 -14.26 4.60
C LEU A 59 -2.77 -13.85 5.06
N ALA A 60 -3.49 -14.80 5.65
CA ALA A 60 -4.82 -14.54 6.18
C ALA A 60 -4.75 -13.87 7.55
N PHE A 61 -5.55 -12.83 7.74
CA PHE A 61 -5.83 -12.27 9.06
C PHE A 61 -6.64 -13.27 9.89
N ASP A 62 -6.43 -13.26 11.21
CA ASP A 62 -7.23 -14.07 12.12
C ASP A 62 -8.64 -13.49 12.33
N ALA A 63 -9.47 -14.20 13.10
CA ALA A 63 -10.85 -13.79 13.38
C ALA A 63 -10.96 -12.46 14.16
N ALA A 64 -9.89 -12.01 14.79
CA ALA A 64 -9.80 -10.74 15.49
C ALA A 64 -9.15 -9.64 14.63
N GLY A 65 -8.82 -9.93 13.37
CA GLY A 65 -8.22 -8.99 12.43
C GLY A 65 -6.71 -8.79 12.61
N TRP A 66 -6.03 -9.68 13.34
CA TRP A 66 -4.58 -9.61 13.53
C TRP A 66 -3.83 -10.51 12.55
N LEU A 67 -2.58 -10.12 12.30
CA LEU A 67 -1.63 -10.89 11.51
C LEU A 67 -0.27 -10.90 12.21
N ASP A 68 0.24 -12.09 12.54
CA ASP A 68 1.59 -12.24 13.10
C ASP A 68 2.64 -12.25 11.98
N LEU A 69 3.63 -11.37 12.11
CA LEU A 69 4.65 -11.11 11.10
C LEU A 69 6.04 -11.29 11.69
N PRO A 70 6.61 -12.52 11.63
CA PRO A 70 8.01 -12.75 11.96
C PRO A 70 8.94 -11.86 11.12
N ALA A 71 10.13 -11.53 11.63
CA ALA A 71 11.10 -10.70 10.90
C ALA A 71 11.43 -11.30 9.52
N ALA A 72 10.94 -10.65 8.46
CA ALA A 72 11.10 -11.06 7.07
C ALA A 72 10.67 -9.92 6.13
N THR A 73 10.70 -10.17 4.82
CA THR A 73 10.18 -9.25 3.80
C THR A 73 8.77 -9.66 3.38
N TYR A 74 7.87 -8.69 3.37
CA TYR A 74 6.47 -8.88 2.98
C TYR A 74 6.09 -7.91 1.86
N GLY A 75 5.20 -8.36 0.98
CA GLY A 75 4.49 -7.49 0.06
C GLY A 75 3.18 -7.03 0.68
N VAL A 76 2.77 -5.79 0.44
CA VAL A 76 1.47 -5.28 0.91
C VAL A 76 0.69 -4.66 -0.24
N ARG A 77 -0.64 -4.72 -0.14
CA ARG A 77 -1.57 -3.91 -0.94
C ARG A 77 -2.36 -3.03 0.01
N TYR A 78 -2.45 -1.76 -0.35
CA TYR A 78 -3.25 -0.81 0.39
C TYR A 78 -4.73 -0.91 0.00
N GLY A 79 -5.62 -0.59 0.93
CA GLY A 79 -7.07 -0.66 0.72
C GLY A 79 -7.64 0.48 -0.10
N GLU A 80 -6.94 1.60 -0.18
CA GLU A 80 -7.39 2.76 -0.93
C GLU A 80 -7.02 2.66 -2.42
N LEU A 81 -7.94 3.13 -3.27
CA LEU A 81 -7.69 3.30 -4.69
C LEU A 81 -6.97 4.65 -4.90
N VAL A 82 -5.80 4.58 -5.54
CA VAL A 82 -5.00 5.77 -5.88
C VAL A 82 -5.05 6.02 -7.38
N SER A 83 -5.52 7.19 -7.78
CA SER A 83 -5.60 7.65 -9.17
C SER A 83 -4.85 8.97 -9.31
N LEU A 84 -3.65 8.94 -9.86
CA LEU A 84 -2.80 10.12 -10.02
C LEU A 84 -3.07 10.85 -11.36
N PRO A 85 -3.38 12.15 -11.33
CA PRO A 85 -3.35 13.01 -12.51
C PRO A 85 -1.95 13.08 -13.15
N ASN A 86 -1.89 13.40 -14.45
CA ASN A 86 -0.63 13.46 -15.20
C ASN A 86 0.34 14.57 -14.72
N ASP A 87 -0.17 15.58 -14.04
CA ASP A 87 0.57 16.73 -13.50
C ASP A 87 0.89 16.58 -12.00
N CYS A 88 0.66 15.40 -11.43
CA CYS A 88 0.82 15.11 -10.02
C CYS A 88 1.76 13.91 -9.79
N GLY A 89 2.50 13.96 -8.69
CA GLY A 89 3.27 12.83 -8.16
C GLY A 89 3.00 12.66 -6.67
N GLY A 90 3.10 11.43 -6.18
CA GLY A 90 2.91 11.08 -4.77
C GLY A 90 4.17 10.43 -4.18
N LEU A 91 4.40 10.66 -2.89
CA LEU A 91 5.38 9.93 -2.10
C LEU A 91 4.63 9.15 -1.02
N CYS A 92 4.94 7.87 -0.90
CA CYS A 92 4.38 6.99 0.12
C CYS A 92 5.47 6.66 1.14
N PHE A 93 5.20 6.94 2.41
CA PHE A 93 6.13 6.68 3.51
C PHE A 93 5.48 5.73 4.52
N PRO A 94 6.23 4.79 5.10
CA PRO A 94 5.74 4.02 6.25
C PRO A 94 5.50 4.96 7.44
N ARG A 95 4.50 4.63 8.28
CA ARG A 95 4.27 5.37 9.52
C ARG A 95 5.46 5.20 10.46
N SER A 96 5.86 6.28 11.13
CA SER A 96 6.97 6.25 12.08
C SER A 96 6.77 5.26 13.23
N SER A 97 5.52 4.97 13.60
CA SER A 97 5.19 3.94 14.58
C SER A 97 5.52 2.52 14.14
N LEU A 98 5.60 2.25 12.84
CA LEU A 98 5.98 0.95 12.29
C LEU A 98 7.51 0.78 12.19
N LEU A 99 8.25 1.90 12.21
CA LEU A 99 9.71 1.92 12.07
C LEU A 99 10.47 1.96 13.40
N ARG A 100 9.76 1.91 14.53
CA ARG A 100 10.33 1.92 15.88
C ARG A 100 10.15 0.57 16.52
#